data_AF-A0A4P6P610-F1
#
_entry.id   AF-A0A4P6P610-F1
#
_cell.length_a   1.000
_cell.length_b   1.000
_cell.length_c   1.000
_cell.angle_alpha   90.00
_cell.angle_beta   90.00
_cell.angle_gamma   90.00
#
_symmetry.space_group_name_H-M   'P 1'
#
loop_
_entity.id
_entity.type
_entity.pdbx_description
1 polymer ?
#
loop_
_entity_poly.entity_id
_entity_poly.type
_entity_poly.pdbx_seq_one_letter_code
_entity_poly.pdbx_strand_id
1 'polypeptide(L)'
;MTQRTRKKLIDALDRLIRGEPEHRELREKARIGKLKINYSTVEQEAVLSAGALRNHKDIKKVIKSRSMGLAVDQSPTAESELDLLQEQLKEQKKKTTQANKLKDKHFKQSKNHQKALQVQAAKHIRIVQRLMDMIPFEEREKAMDKVVTARPDNIIEGKFR
;
A
#
# COMPACT_ATOMS: atom_id res chain seq x y z
N MET A 1 33.32 -15.84 -8.97
CA MET A 1 32.27 -15.37 -9.92
C MET A 1 32.94 -14.86 -11.17
N THR A 2 32.53 -15.37 -12.33
CA THR A 2 33.34 -15.41 -13.56
C THR A 2 33.13 -14.18 -14.44
N GLN A 3 34.19 -13.68 -15.07
CA GLN A 3 34.14 -12.61 -16.09
C GLN A 3 33.07 -12.86 -17.18
N ARG A 4 32.71 -14.13 -17.40
CA ARG A 4 31.61 -14.58 -18.26
C ARG A 4 30.24 -14.02 -17.87
N THR A 5 29.88 -13.95 -16.58
CA THR A 5 28.57 -13.38 -16.16
C THR A 5 28.54 -11.87 -16.35
N ARG A 6 29.66 -11.20 -16.06
CA ARG A 6 29.84 -9.77 -16.30
C ARG A 6 29.66 -9.43 -17.78
N LYS A 7 30.31 -10.18 -18.68
CA LYS A 7 30.18 -9.97 -20.13
C LYS A 7 28.73 -10.14 -20.60
N LYS A 8 28.05 -11.21 -20.18
CA LYS A 8 26.62 -11.43 -20.50
C LYS A 8 25.72 -10.27 -20.07
N LEU A 9 25.97 -9.69 -18.89
CA LEU A 9 25.19 -8.56 -18.38
C LEU A 9 25.45 -7.27 -19.17
N ILE A 10 26.67 -7.05 -19.63
CA ILE A 10 27.02 -5.91 -20.48
C ILE A 10 26.39 -6.08 -21.86
N ASP A 11 26.54 -7.25 -22.48
CA ASP A 11 25.96 -7.54 -23.79
C ASP A 11 24.42 -7.41 -23.76
N ALA A 12 23.78 -7.92 -22.69
CA ALA A 12 22.34 -7.75 -22.47
C ALA A 12 21.93 -6.28 -22.28
N LEU A 13 22.73 -5.49 -21.57
CA LEU A 13 22.48 -4.06 -21.40
C LEU A 13 22.59 -3.32 -22.74
N ASP A 14 23.60 -3.63 -23.55
CA ASP A 14 23.78 -3.01 -24.86
C ASP A 14 22.62 -3.35 -25.82
N ARG A 15 22.12 -4.59 -25.80
CA ARG A 15 20.91 -4.97 -26.57
C ARG A 15 19.68 -4.18 -26.14
N LEU A 16 19.49 -3.99 -24.84
CA LEU A 16 18.37 -3.20 -24.32
C LEU A 16 18.48 -1.72 -24.69
N ILE A 17 19.70 -1.18 -24.73
CA ILE A 17 19.95 0.21 -25.18
C ILE A 17 19.64 0.37 -26.68
N ARG A 18 20.00 -0.63 -27.49
CA ARG A 18 19.69 -0.64 -28.94
C ARG A 18 18.21 -0.87 -29.24
N GLY A 19 17.41 -1.26 -28.25
CA GLY A 19 15.99 -1.57 -28.44
C GLY A 19 15.75 -2.93 -29.11
N GLU A 20 16.77 -3.80 -29.15
CA GLU A 20 16.73 -5.12 -29.77
C GLU A 20 16.86 -6.25 -28.72
N PRO A 21 15.88 -6.43 -27.82
CA PRO A 21 15.93 -7.49 -26.84
C PRO A 21 15.68 -8.87 -27.48
N GLU A 22 16.50 -9.85 -27.08
CA GLU A 22 16.35 -11.25 -27.45
C GLU A 22 15.20 -11.89 -26.68
N HIS A 23 14.97 -11.49 -25.42
CA HIS A 23 13.91 -12.07 -24.59
C HIS A 23 12.51 -11.74 -25.13
N ARG A 24 11.66 -12.77 -25.32
CA ARG A 24 10.34 -12.65 -25.95
C ARG A 24 9.47 -11.56 -25.33
N GLU A 25 9.35 -11.53 -24.00
CA GLU A 25 8.53 -10.54 -23.29
C GLU A 25 9.07 -9.11 -23.40
N LEU A 26 10.40 -8.96 -23.45
CA LEU A 26 11.03 -7.65 -23.58
C LEU A 26 10.89 -7.13 -25.01
N ARG A 27 10.91 -8.01 -26.01
CA ARG A 27 10.65 -7.70 -27.41
C ARG A 27 9.23 -7.20 -27.63
N GLU A 28 8.26 -7.81 -26.97
CA GLU A 28 6.87 -7.34 -27.02
C GLU A 28 6.73 -5.96 -26.34
N LYS A 29 7.37 -5.75 -25.18
CA LYS A 29 7.42 -4.44 -24.52
C LYS A 29 8.13 -3.37 -25.37
N ALA A 30 9.18 -3.74 -26.12
CA ALA A 30 9.88 -2.86 -27.05
C ALA A 30 8.97 -2.44 -28.21
N ARG A 31 8.23 -3.37 -28.81
CA ARG A 31 7.25 -3.07 -29.87
C ARG A 31 6.15 -2.10 -29.43
N ILE A 32 5.73 -2.19 -28.17
CA ILE A 32 4.71 -1.31 -27.58
C ILE A 32 5.32 0.02 -27.10
N GLY A 33 6.65 0.21 -27.20
CA GLY A 33 7.34 1.42 -26.72
C GLY A 33 7.38 1.54 -25.19
N LYS A 34 7.08 0.46 -24.45
CA LYS A 34 7.03 0.42 -22.98
C LYS A 34 8.24 -0.29 -22.36
N LEU A 35 9.33 -0.47 -23.13
CA LEU A 35 10.55 -1.08 -22.63
C LEU A 35 11.20 -0.15 -21.60
N LYS A 36 11.32 -0.64 -20.35
CA LYS A 36 12.01 0.07 -19.27
C LYS A 36 13.32 -0.64 -18.98
N ILE A 37 14.41 0.12 -18.88
CA ILE A 37 15.71 -0.40 -18.47
C ILE A 37 15.75 -0.43 -16.95
N ASN A 38 15.66 -1.62 -16.35
CA ASN A 38 15.79 -1.84 -14.92
C ASN A 38 16.68 -3.06 -14.61
N TYR A 39 16.99 -3.29 -13.33
CA TYR A 39 17.84 -4.43 -12.94
C TYR A 39 17.25 -5.78 -13.35
N SER A 40 15.93 -5.96 -13.17
CA SER A 40 15.25 -7.21 -13.48
C SER A 40 15.20 -7.50 -14.98
N THR A 41 15.04 -6.48 -15.82
CA THR A 41 14.97 -6.63 -17.28
C THR A 41 16.34 -6.98 -17.84
N VAL A 42 17.41 -6.40 -17.28
CA VAL A 42 18.78 -6.74 -17.66
C VAL A 42 19.14 -8.18 -17.23
N GLU A 43 18.70 -8.62 -16.05
CA GLU A 43 18.89 -10.02 -15.61
C GLU A 43 18.10 -11.01 -16.47
N GLN A 44 16.86 -10.68 -16.83
CA GLN A 44 16.02 -11.48 -17.74
C GLN A 44 16.62 -11.59 -19.14
N GLU A 45 17.08 -10.47 -19.70
CA GLU A 45 17.72 -10.43 -21.02
C GLU A 45 19.06 -11.18 -21.05
N ALA A 46 19.80 -11.20 -19.95
CA ALA A 46 21.04 -11.96 -19.80
C ALA A 46 20.80 -13.47 -19.57
N VAL A 47 19.54 -13.90 -19.42
CA VAL A 47 19.15 -15.26 -19.03
C VAL A 47 19.87 -15.68 -17.75
N LEU A 48 19.84 -14.79 -16.75
CA LEU A 48 20.45 -15.00 -15.44
C LEU A 48 19.38 -14.97 -14.33
N SER A 49 19.67 -15.64 -13.21
CA SER A 49 18.81 -15.65 -12.05
C SER A 49 18.69 -14.26 -11.42
N ALA A 50 17.56 -13.99 -10.78
CA ALA A 50 17.34 -12.78 -9.99
C ALA A 50 18.46 -12.60 -8.95
N GLY A 51 19.16 -11.46 -8.99
CA GLY A 51 20.28 -11.15 -8.11
C GLY A 51 21.67 -11.41 -8.68
N ALA A 52 21.79 -11.78 -9.96
CA ALA A 52 23.07 -11.84 -10.65
C ALA A 52 23.81 -10.48 -10.65
N LEU A 53 23.08 -9.36 -10.63
CA LEU A 53 23.66 -8.00 -10.52
C LEU A 53 24.13 -7.64 -9.11
N ARG A 54 23.91 -8.47 -8.07
CA ARG A 54 24.24 -8.12 -6.66
C ARG A 54 25.66 -7.60 -6.50
N ASN A 55 26.62 -8.30 -7.11
CA ASN A 55 28.05 -8.05 -6.97
C ASN A 55 28.64 -7.11 -8.05
N HIS A 56 27.85 -6.72 -9.06
CA HIS A 56 28.28 -5.86 -10.17
C HIS A 56 27.84 -4.41 -9.95
N LYS A 57 28.53 -3.70 -9.05
CA LYS A 57 28.21 -2.31 -8.66
C LYS A 57 28.36 -1.31 -9.81
N ASP A 58 29.30 -1.57 -10.71
CA ASP A 58 29.56 -0.77 -11.91
C ASP A 58 28.43 -0.84 -12.93
N ILE A 59 27.95 -2.05 -13.27
CA ILE A 59 26.83 -2.24 -14.19
C ILE A 59 25.54 -1.61 -13.61
N LYS A 60 25.34 -1.73 -12.29
CA LYS A 60 24.22 -1.05 -11.60
C LYS A 60 24.24 0.47 -11.77
N LYS A 61 25.42 1.10 -11.74
CA LYS A 61 25.53 2.56 -11.95
C LYS A 61 25.10 2.94 -13.36
N VAL A 62 25.51 2.18 -14.38
CA VAL A 62 25.15 2.43 -15.78
C VAL A 62 23.65 2.24 -16.01
N ILE A 63 23.07 1.17 -15.46
CA ILE A 63 21.61 0.95 -15.51
C ILE A 63 20.88 2.13 -14.88
N LYS A 64 21.34 2.57 -13.70
CA LYS A 64 20.71 3.68 -12.98
C LYS A 64 20.78 4.99 -13.78
N SER A 65 21.96 5.38 -14.28
CA SER A 65 22.10 6.62 -15.05
C SER A 65 21.25 6.60 -16.31
N ARG A 66 21.20 5.48 -17.04
CA ARG A 66 20.37 5.36 -18.25
C ARG A 66 18.88 5.35 -17.93
N SER A 67 18.46 4.68 -16.87
CA SER A 67 17.06 4.68 -16.44
C SER A 67 16.58 6.07 -16.01
N MET A 68 17.48 6.88 -15.44
CA MET A 68 17.19 8.26 -15.06
C MET A 68 17.18 9.19 -16.27
N GLY A 69 18.15 9.07 -17.19
CA GLY A 69 18.15 9.84 -18.45
C GLY A 69 16.88 9.60 -19.27
N LEU A 70 16.45 8.34 -19.42
CA LEU A 70 15.17 8.01 -20.07
C LEU A 70 13.95 8.62 -19.34
N ALA A 71 14.02 8.78 -18.02
CA ALA A 71 12.95 9.42 -17.26
C ALA A 71 12.95 10.95 -17.45
N VAL A 72 14.12 11.57 -17.62
CA VAL A 72 14.26 12.99 -18.01
C VAL A 72 13.68 13.22 -19.40
N ASP A 73 14.07 12.41 -20.39
CA ASP A 73 13.59 12.54 -21.77
C ASP A 73 12.07 12.34 -21.91
N GLN A 74 11.46 11.56 -21.02
CA GLN A 74 10.00 11.33 -20.99
C GLN A 74 9.23 12.40 -20.21
N SER A 75 9.93 13.27 -19.48
CA SER A 75 9.30 14.36 -18.72
C SER A 75 9.09 15.58 -19.62
N PRO A 76 7.86 16.13 -19.68
CA PRO A 76 7.59 17.31 -20.50
C PRO A 76 8.19 18.62 -19.93
N THR A 77 8.71 18.60 -18.69
CA THR A 77 9.04 19.83 -17.95
C THR A 77 10.44 19.82 -17.33
N ALA A 78 11.07 18.66 -17.20
CA ALA A 78 12.34 18.56 -16.51
C ALA A 78 13.51 18.53 -17.52
N GLU A 79 14.37 19.54 -17.45
CA GLU A 79 15.59 19.63 -18.26
C GLU A 79 16.75 18.85 -17.63
N SER A 80 16.65 18.53 -16.33
CA SER A 80 17.69 17.86 -15.56
C SER A 80 17.13 16.79 -14.61
N GLU A 81 17.95 15.77 -14.33
CA GLU A 81 17.67 14.75 -13.31
C GLU A 81 17.36 15.36 -11.94
N LEU A 82 18.01 16.48 -11.61
CA LEU A 82 17.81 17.18 -10.34
C LEU A 82 16.42 17.79 -10.24
N ASP A 83 15.86 18.28 -11.34
CA ASP A 83 14.54 18.92 -11.36
C ASP A 83 13.43 17.88 -11.17
N LEU A 84 13.54 16.73 -11.85
CA LEU A 84 12.64 15.59 -11.61
C LEU A 84 12.64 15.14 -10.15
N LEU A 85 13.82 14.99 -9.56
CA LEU A 85 13.95 14.56 -8.18
C LEU A 85 13.38 15.62 -7.22
N GLN A 86 13.55 16.91 -7.51
CA GLN A 86 12.97 17.98 -6.71
C GLN A 86 11.43 18.00 -6.80
N GLU A 87 10.86 17.80 -7.98
CA GLU A 87 9.41 17.71 -8.15
C GLU A 87 8.83 16.52 -7.40
N GLN A 88 9.43 15.33 -7.54
CA GLN A 88 9.03 14.14 -6.79
C GLN A 88 9.11 14.35 -5.28
N LEU A 89 10.16 15.02 -4.80
CA LEU A 89 10.29 15.37 -3.38
C LEU A 89 9.19 16.33 -2.92
N LYS A 90 8.85 17.35 -3.73
CA LYS A 90 7.76 18.29 -3.43
C LYS A 90 6.42 17.56 -3.36
N GLU A 91 6.12 16.70 -4.33
CA GLU A 91 4.90 15.88 -4.33
C GLU A 91 4.83 14.95 -3.12
N GLN A 92 5.94 14.26 -2.83
CA GLN A 92 6.00 13.34 -1.70
C GLN A 92 5.76 14.08 -0.37
N LYS A 93 6.36 15.27 -0.19
CA LYS A 93 6.11 16.14 0.99
C LYS A 93 4.64 16.57 1.10
N LYS A 94 3.98 16.89 -0.03
CA LYS A 94 2.55 17.21 -0.04
C LYS A 94 1.72 16.01 0.41
N LYS A 95 1.98 14.82 -0.14
CA LYS A 95 1.29 13.57 0.20
C LYS A 95 1.46 13.21 1.68
N THR A 96 2.68 13.28 2.21
CA THR A 96 2.94 12.99 3.64
C THR A 96 2.22 13.97 4.56
N THR A 97 2.20 15.25 4.22
CA THR A 97 1.49 16.29 4.99
C THR A 97 -0.02 16.02 5.02
N GLN A 98 -0.62 15.66 3.89
CA GLN A 98 -2.05 15.32 3.81
C GLN A 98 -2.37 14.05 4.61
N ALA A 99 -1.54 13.01 4.50
CA ALA A 99 -1.70 11.77 5.24
C ALA A 99 -1.64 11.99 6.75
N ASN A 100 -0.70 12.82 7.24
CA ASN A 100 -0.60 13.16 8.66
C ASN A 100 -1.83 13.92 9.16
N LYS A 101 -2.34 14.88 8.38
CA LYS A 101 -3.59 15.60 8.72
C LYS A 101 -4.77 14.65 8.85
N LEU A 102 -4.92 13.68 7.93
CA LEU A 102 -5.98 12.69 7.98
C LEU A 102 -5.83 11.76 9.19
N LYS A 103 -4.61 11.29 9.46
CA LYS A 103 -4.30 10.47 10.64
C LYS A 103 -4.74 11.16 11.92
N ASP A 104 -4.38 12.43 12.11
CA ASP A 104 -4.73 13.19 13.30
C ASP A 104 -6.25 13.43 13.40
N LYS A 105 -6.91 13.70 12.28
CA LYS A 105 -8.37 13.85 12.22
C LYS A 105 -9.07 12.57 12.66
N HIS A 106 -8.71 11.43 12.08
CA HIS A 106 -9.31 10.13 12.41
C HIS A 106 -9.01 9.71 13.83
N PHE A 107 -7.79 9.96 14.33
CA PHE A 107 -7.43 9.71 15.72
C PHE A 107 -8.33 10.50 16.69
N LYS A 108 -8.51 11.81 16.44
CA LYS A 108 -9.39 12.66 17.26
C LYS A 108 -10.86 12.19 17.19
N GLN A 109 -11.36 11.86 16.00
CA GLN A 109 -12.71 11.33 15.82
C GLN A 109 -12.91 10.03 16.58
N SER A 110 -11.97 9.08 16.47
CA SER A 110 -12.02 7.82 17.20
C SER A 110 -12.08 8.03 18.72
N LYS A 111 -11.24 8.92 19.27
CA LYS A 111 -11.28 9.25 20.70
C LYS A 111 -12.59 9.89 21.13
N ASN A 112 -13.18 10.74 20.30
CA ASN A 112 -14.49 11.33 20.59
C ASN A 112 -15.61 10.29 20.55
N HIS A 113 -15.62 9.41 19.55
CA HIS A 113 -16.58 8.31 19.45
C HIS A 113 -16.44 7.33 20.61
N GLN A 114 -15.22 7.01 21.05
CA GLN A 114 -14.98 6.19 22.23
C GLN A 114 -15.64 6.80 23.48
N LYS A 115 -15.44 8.10 23.73
CA LYS A 115 -16.06 8.80 24.86
C LYS A 115 -17.59 8.83 24.75
N ALA A 116 -18.11 9.13 23.56
CA ALA A 116 -19.56 9.16 23.31
C ALA A 116 -20.20 7.79 23.55
N LEU A 117 -19.55 6.71 23.08
CA LEU A 117 -20.00 5.34 23.29
C LEU A 117 -19.99 4.96 24.76
N GLN A 118 -18.95 5.34 25.52
CA GLN A 118 -18.90 5.11 26.97
C GLN A 118 -20.07 5.79 27.70
N VAL A 119 -20.38 7.05 27.35
CA VAL A 119 -21.51 7.78 27.92
C VAL A 119 -22.84 7.12 27.55
N GLN A 120 -23.00 6.69 26.30
CA GLN A 120 -24.20 6.00 25.83
C GLN A 120 -24.39 4.66 26.54
N ALA A 121 -23.32 3.86 26.67
CA ALA A 121 -23.34 2.59 27.38
C ALA A 121 -23.71 2.77 28.86
N ALA A 122 -23.11 3.76 29.53
CA ALA A 122 -23.44 4.08 30.93
C ALA A 122 -24.92 4.49 31.09
N LYS A 123 -25.45 5.31 30.18
CA LYS A 123 -26.87 5.68 30.16
C LYS A 123 -27.75 4.45 29.95
N HIS A 124 -27.40 3.59 28.99
CA HIS A 124 -28.16 2.39 28.69
C HIS A 124 -28.20 1.42 29.88
N ILE A 125 -27.06 1.17 30.52
CA ILE A 125 -26.98 0.37 31.75
C ILE A 125 -27.91 0.94 32.82
N ARG A 126 -27.90 2.26 33.03
CA ARG A 126 -28.76 2.90 34.04
C ARG A 126 -30.25 2.78 33.70
N ILE A 127 -30.62 2.87 32.43
CA ILE A 127 -32.00 2.65 31.97
C ILE A 127 -32.41 1.21 32.26
N VAL A 128 -31.59 0.22 31.87
CA VAL A 128 -31.87 -1.20 32.10
C VAL A 128 -31.98 -1.49 33.59
N GLN A 129 -31.08 -0.97 34.44
CA GLN A 129 -31.16 -1.11 35.89
C GLN A 129 -32.50 -0.60 36.43
N ARG A 130 -32.92 0.61 36.03
CA ARG A 130 -34.20 1.18 36.47
C ARG A 130 -35.40 0.36 36.01
N LEU A 131 -35.37 -0.17 34.80
CA LEU A 131 -36.43 -1.04 34.29
C LEU A 131 -36.50 -2.36 35.07
N MET A 132 -35.34 -2.96 35.38
CA MET A 132 -35.28 -4.16 36.21
C MET A 132 -35.75 -3.89 37.64
N ASP A 133 -35.50 -2.68 38.18
CA ASP A 133 -35.95 -2.30 39.51
C ASP A 133 -37.47 -2.21 39.63
N MET A 134 -38.18 -1.94 38.53
CA MET A 134 -39.64 -1.95 38.48
C MET A 134 -40.22 -3.38 38.55
N ILE A 135 -39.43 -4.40 38.27
CA ILE A 135 -39.85 -5.81 38.36
C ILE A 135 -39.61 -6.29 39.80
N PRO A 136 -40.61 -6.92 40.46
CA PRO A 136 -40.43 -7.55 41.76
C PRO A 136 -39.24 -8.52 41.75
N PHE A 137 -38.44 -8.53 42.82
CA PHE A 137 -37.18 -9.29 42.86
C PHE A 137 -37.35 -10.77 42.47
N GLU A 138 -38.42 -11.40 42.95
CA GLU A 138 -38.77 -12.80 42.71
C GLU A 138 -39.08 -13.13 41.23
N GLU A 139 -39.44 -12.12 40.44
CA GLU A 139 -39.81 -12.28 39.03
C GLU A 139 -38.70 -11.90 38.05
N ARG A 140 -37.62 -11.25 38.53
CA ARG A 140 -36.52 -10.75 37.67
C ARG A 140 -35.79 -11.88 36.95
N GLU A 141 -35.51 -12.97 37.63
CA GLU A 141 -34.81 -14.13 37.06
C GLU A 141 -35.64 -14.77 35.93
N LYS A 142 -36.93 -15.01 36.20
CA LYS A 142 -37.89 -15.52 35.20
C LYS A 142 -38.04 -14.58 33.99
N ALA A 143 -37.97 -13.27 34.20
CA ALA A 143 -38.02 -12.29 33.11
C ALA A 143 -36.78 -12.34 32.22
N MET A 144 -35.58 -12.57 32.79
CA MET A 144 -34.34 -12.71 32.02
C MET A 144 -34.24 -14.03 31.28
N ASP A 145 -34.67 -15.12 31.91
CA ASP A 145 -34.70 -16.44 31.25
C ASP A 145 -35.56 -16.41 29.98
N LYS A 146 -36.70 -15.71 30.00
CA LYS A 146 -37.54 -15.53 28.80
C LYS A 146 -36.81 -14.80 27.67
N VAL A 147 -36.01 -13.79 27.98
CA VAL A 147 -35.27 -13.02 26.97
C VAL A 147 -34.15 -13.86 26.36
N VAL A 148 -33.39 -14.57 27.21
CA VAL A 148 -32.25 -15.41 26.79
C VAL A 148 -32.73 -16.62 25.97
N THR A 149 -33.89 -17.19 26.32
CA THR A 149 -34.46 -18.34 25.61
C THR A 149 -35.22 -17.95 24.34
N ALA A 150 -35.64 -16.69 24.18
CA ALA A 150 -36.43 -16.24 23.04
C ALA A 150 -35.67 -16.31 21.70
N ARG A 151 -34.35 -16.12 21.70
CA ARG A 151 -33.52 -16.20 20.50
C ARG A 151 -32.09 -16.67 20.79
N PRO A 152 -31.49 -17.53 19.96
CA PRO A 152 -30.13 -18.03 20.16
C PRO A 152 -29.04 -16.98 19.90
N ASP A 153 -29.36 -15.90 19.18
CA ASP A 153 -28.40 -14.91 18.70
C ASP A 153 -28.40 -13.59 19.50
N ASN A 154 -29.26 -13.43 20.53
CA ASN A 154 -29.33 -12.24 21.41
C ASN A 154 -29.39 -10.88 20.68
N ILE A 155 -29.76 -10.85 19.40
CA ILE A 155 -29.86 -9.64 18.57
C ILE A 155 -31.34 -9.26 18.42
N ILE A 156 -31.68 -8.07 18.89
CA ILE A 156 -33.00 -7.45 18.67
C ILE A 156 -32.89 -6.57 17.42
N GLU A 157 -33.49 -7.01 16.31
CA GLU A 157 -33.64 -6.20 15.11
C GLU A 157 -34.59 -5.03 15.39
N GLY A 158 -34.04 -3.85 15.68
CA GLY A 158 -34.84 -2.66 15.82
C GLY A 158 -35.30 -2.14 14.46
N LYS A 159 -36.62 -2.04 14.26
CA LYS A 159 -37.20 -1.20 13.19
C LYS A 159 -37.10 0.26 13.62
N PHE A 160 -35.91 0.84 13.51
CA PHE A 160 -35.72 2.27 13.73
C PHE A 160 -36.23 3.01 12.49
N ARG A 161 -37.36 3.71 12.64
CA ARG A 161 -37.94 4.62 11.65
C ARG A 161 -37.32 6.00 11.78
#